data_AF-A0A1F8F3C9-F1
#
_entry.id   AF-A0A1F8F3C9-F1
#
_cell.length_a   1.000
_cell.length_b   1.000
_cell.length_c   1.000
_cell.angle_alpha   90.00
_cell.angle_beta   90.00
_cell.angle_gamma   90.00
#
_symmetry.space_group_name_H-M   'P 1'
#
loop_
_entity.id
_entity.type
_entity.pdbx_description
1 polymer ?
#
loop_
_entity_poly.entity_id
_entity_poly.type
_entity_poly.pdbx_seq_one_letter_code
_entity_poly.pdbx_strand_id
1 'polypeptide(L)'
;MTDNKPQRLSLGEFYQSLSPAIPMPDLASQFDNFIKSIIEDFSKLEFDDNPENNFKKVIDLTIKRRPEYDLMMNEGAKEENIGWAIILAVTGISNEKIKNYILPAINEKYGLSVADLESINEDPELIKVFSRIFTSGHKDKLLMEILADEPIILRRFVINNLSSLKKDTSKLRLMLEDKYSGRFSQKVGTFVEREIIGKLVPDGKYEVGSLELLESYYQRTTTGAERNPKIDLIIPNKKDPKILIESSYTKTTASGQTKKGDANDALFSAIKRYNAANKKDVLFINFIDGAGWMARGKNDVGRFVNSCDYAVNYKNLELLKEIFNYYL
;
A
#
# COMPACT_ATOMS: atom_id res chain seq x y z
N MET A 1 -16.77 -34.28 11.36
CA MET A 1 -17.11 -32.84 11.44
C MET A 1 -17.75 -32.63 12.78
N THR A 2 -17.26 -31.69 13.59
CA THR A 2 -17.87 -31.40 14.89
C THR A 2 -19.06 -30.47 14.68
N ASP A 3 -20.26 -30.90 15.02
CA ASP A 3 -21.51 -30.12 14.93
C ASP A 3 -21.56 -28.91 15.89
N ASN A 4 -20.49 -28.67 16.64
CA ASN A 4 -20.42 -27.60 17.62
C ASN A 4 -20.12 -26.27 16.93
N LYS A 5 -20.95 -25.27 17.25
CA LYS A 5 -20.71 -23.88 16.86
C LYS A 5 -19.31 -23.44 17.33
N PRO A 6 -18.49 -22.83 16.45
CA PRO A 6 -17.15 -22.37 16.80
C PRO A 6 -17.16 -21.43 18.02
N GLN A 7 -16.21 -21.61 18.93
CA GLN A 7 -16.14 -20.83 20.15
C GLN A 7 -15.30 -19.56 19.93
N ARG A 8 -15.83 -18.40 20.36
CA ARG A 8 -15.06 -17.16 20.39
C ARG A 8 -13.95 -17.24 21.43
N LEU A 9 -12.77 -16.73 21.08
CA LEU A 9 -11.72 -16.44 22.06
C LEU A 9 -12.15 -15.29 22.96
N SER A 10 -11.81 -15.37 24.25
CA SER A 10 -11.94 -14.20 25.13
C SER A 10 -10.97 -13.10 24.67
N LEU A 11 -11.25 -11.84 25.03
CA LEU A 11 -10.35 -10.72 24.72
C LEU A 11 -8.94 -10.93 25.30
N GLY A 12 -8.82 -11.61 26.46
CA GLY A 12 -7.53 -11.93 27.05
C GLY A 12 -6.71 -12.88 26.17
N GLU A 13 -7.31 -14.00 25.79
CA GLU A 13 -6.70 -15.02 24.92
C GLU A 13 -6.39 -14.46 23.53
N PHE A 14 -7.32 -13.69 22.95
CA PHE A 14 -7.12 -13.05 21.66
C PHE A 14 -5.93 -12.08 21.69
N TYR A 15 -5.87 -11.20 22.68
CA TYR A 15 -4.79 -10.21 22.78
C TYR A 15 -3.41 -10.87 22.98
N GLN A 16 -3.33 -11.93 23.80
CA GLN A 16 -2.09 -12.67 24.02
C GLN A 16 -1.64 -13.48 22.79
N SER A 17 -2.57 -13.84 21.90
CA SER A 17 -2.25 -14.57 20.67
C SER A 17 -1.81 -13.69 19.51
N LEU A 18 -1.85 -12.36 19.63
CA LEU A 18 -1.30 -11.46 18.62
C LEU A 18 0.18 -11.79 18.33
N SER A 19 0.56 -11.61 17.07
CA SER A 19 1.91 -11.79 16.56
C SER A 19 2.51 -10.43 16.23
N PRO A 20 3.76 -10.14 16.65
CA PRO A 20 4.40 -8.87 16.27
C PRO A 20 4.59 -8.77 14.75
N ALA A 21 4.86 -9.92 14.11
CA ALA A 21 4.98 -10.04 12.67
C ALA A 21 4.42 -11.39 12.20
N ILE A 22 3.94 -11.43 10.96
CA ILE A 22 3.54 -12.64 10.27
C ILE A 22 4.64 -13.01 9.28
N PRO A 23 5.10 -14.26 9.20
CA PRO A 23 6.08 -14.68 8.22
C PRO A 23 5.48 -14.62 6.81
N MET A 24 6.17 -13.91 5.90
CA MET A 24 5.80 -13.78 4.48
C MET A 24 7.03 -13.97 3.60
N PRO A 25 7.68 -15.15 3.63
CA PRO A 25 8.95 -15.39 2.92
C PRO A 25 8.80 -15.16 1.41
N ASP A 26 7.68 -15.56 0.82
CA ASP A 26 7.41 -15.38 -0.60
C ASP A 26 7.36 -13.90 -0.98
N LEU A 27 6.60 -13.09 -0.24
CA LEU A 27 6.52 -11.65 -0.49
C LEU A 27 7.87 -10.95 -0.27
N ALA A 28 8.64 -11.36 0.75
CA ALA A 28 9.98 -10.84 0.99
C ALA A 28 10.95 -11.19 -0.15
N SER A 29 10.90 -12.42 -0.65
CA SER A 29 11.69 -12.85 -1.81
C SER A 29 11.29 -12.08 -3.06
N GLN A 30 9.99 -11.84 -3.28
CA GLN A 30 9.50 -11.04 -4.40
C GLN A 30 9.99 -9.60 -4.34
N PHE A 31 10.02 -9.00 -3.14
CA PHE A 31 10.56 -7.67 -2.94
C PHE A 31 12.07 -7.61 -3.22
N ASP A 32 12.84 -8.59 -2.76
CA ASP A 32 14.28 -8.65 -3.03
C ASP A 32 14.56 -8.79 -4.53
N ASN A 33 13.87 -9.71 -5.21
CA ASN A 33 14.01 -9.92 -6.65
C ASN A 33 13.60 -8.67 -7.45
N PHE A 34 12.56 -7.95 -7.01
CA PHE A 34 12.15 -6.68 -7.61
C PHE A 34 13.28 -5.65 -7.55
N ILE A 35 13.82 -5.38 -6.36
CA ILE A 35 14.89 -4.41 -6.16
C ILE A 35 16.16 -4.83 -6.92
N LYS A 36 16.49 -6.12 -6.90
CA LYS A 36 17.62 -6.68 -7.65
C LYS A 36 17.47 -6.44 -9.15
N SER A 37 16.29 -6.69 -9.73
CA SER A 37 16.04 -6.45 -11.16
C SER A 37 16.21 -4.97 -11.53
N ILE A 38 15.75 -4.05 -10.67
CA ILE A 38 15.95 -2.60 -10.87
C ILE A 38 17.44 -2.26 -10.93
N ILE A 39 18.22 -2.77 -9.98
CA ILE A 39 19.68 -2.52 -9.91
C ILE A 39 20.40 -3.12 -11.13
N GLU A 40 20.02 -4.33 -11.55
CA GLU A 40 20.59 -4.99 -12.73
C GLU A 40 20.34 -4.17 -14.00
N ASP A 41 19.11 -3.68 -14.20
CA ASP A 41 18.77 -2.88 -15.37
C ASP A 41 19.40 -1.49 -15.33
N PHE A 42 19.47 -0.85 -14.15
CA PHE A 42 20.22 0.41 -13.97
C PHE A 42 21.72 0.25 -14.24
N SER A 43 22.32 -0.88 -13.85
CA SER A 43 23.76 -1.15 -14.05
C SER A 43 24.14 -1.32 -15.52
N LYS A 44 23.18 -1.62 -16.40
CA LYS A 44 23.39 -1.71 -17.86
C LYS A 44 23.39 -0.34 -18.55
N LEU A 45 23.00 0.74 -17.87
CA LEU A 45 23.00 2.08 -18.45
C LEU A 45 24.43 2.57 -18.69
N GLU A 46 24.71 3.02 -19.91
CA GLU A 46 25.98 3.67 -20.25
C GLU A 46 25.87 5.18 -20.09
N PHE A 47 26.69 5.74 -19.21
CA PHE A 47 26.72 7.17 -18.92
C PHE A 47 27.82 7.87 -19.71
N ASP A 48 27.51 9.04 -20.28
CA ASP A 48 28.45 9.89 -21.02
C ASP A 48 28.66 11.23 -20.30
N ASP A 49 29.38 12.16 -20.92
CA ASP A 49 29.68 13.47 -20.30
C ASP A 49 28.49 14.44 -20.34
N ASN A 50 27.38 14.10 -21.01
CA ASN A 50 26.19 14.94 -21.10
C ASN A 50 25.18 14.56 -19.99
N PRO A 51 24.98 15.42 -18.97
CA PRO A 51 24.06 15.14 -17.86
C PRO A 51 22.60 14.98 -18.30
N GLU A 52 22.16 15.66 -19.36
CA GLU A 52 20.79 15.55 -19.89
C GLU A 52 20.53 14.21 -20.55
N ASN A 53 21.49 13.73 -21.35
CA ASN A 53 21.42 12.39 -21.93
C ASN A 53 21.38 11.33 -20.84
N ASN A 54 22.21 11.48 -19.81
CA ASN A 54 22.23 10.56 -18.67
C ASN A 54 20.94 10.59 -17.86
N PHE A 55 20.39 11.78 -17.61
CA PHE A 55 19.10 11.93 -16.95
C PHE A 55 18.00 11.22 -17.75
N LYS A 56 17.93 11.48 -19.07
CA LYS A 56 16.97 10.84 -19.97
C LYS A 56 17.05 9.32 -19.92
N LYS A 57 18.26 8.76 -20.04
CA LYS A 57 18.50 7.30 -19.94
C LYS A 57 17.95 6.69 -18.64
N VAL A 58 18.05 7.42 -17.52
CA VAL A 58 17.51 6.95 -16.24
C VAL A 58 15.99 7.08 -16.21
N ILE A 59 15.41 8.23 -16.56
CA ILE A 59 13.95 8.41 -16.49
C ILE A 59 13.20 7.50 -17.47
N ASP A 60 13.83 7.08 -18.56
CA ASP A 60 13.27 6.12 -19.53
C ASP A 60 13.40 4.65 -19.07
N LEU A 61 14.07 4.38 -17.95
CA LEU A 61 14.29 3.02 -17.49
C LEU A 61 12.97 2.36 -17.09
N THR A 62 12.71 1.19 -17.69
CA THR A 62 11.55 0.36 -17.39
C THR A 62 11.97 -1.02 -16.92
N ILE A 63 11.12 -1.66 -16.13
CA ILE A 63 11.23 -3.08 -15.78
C ILE A 63 10.03 -3.83 -16.32
N LYS A 64 10.26 -5.05 -16.83
CA LYS A 64 9.21 -5.95 -17.30
C LYS A 64 8.68 -6.80 -16.15
N ARG A 65 7.39 -7.14 -16.17
CA ARG A 65 6.82 -8.12 -15.24
C ARG A 65 7.50 -9.46 -15.41
N ARG A 66 7.89 -10.09 -14.30
CA ARG A 66 8.37 -11.48 -14.27
C ARG A 66 7.77 -12.22 -13.07
N PRO A 67 7.66 -13.56 -13.12
CA PRO A 67 7.08 -14.36 -12.03
C PRO A 67 7.77 -14.17 -10.67
N GLU A 68 9.06 -13.85 -10.66
CA GLU A 68 9.87 -13.79 -9.44
C GLU A 68 9.54 -12.57 -8.57
N TYR A 69 8.81 -11.58 -9.09
CA TYR A 69 8.43 -10.34 -8.42
C TYR A 69 7.08 -9.77 -8.89
N ASP A 70 6.19 -10.60 -9.43
CA ASP A 70 4.92 -10.17 -10.00
C ASP A 70 3.98 -9.47 -9.01
N LEU A 71 4.03 -9.85 -7.73
CA LEU A 71 3.31 -9.21 -6.63
C LEU A 71 3.79 -7.80 -6.37
N MET A 72 5.04 -7.45 -6.73
CA MET A 72 5.59 -6.10 -6.57
C MET A 72 5.22 -5.14 -7.69
N MET A 73 4.73 -5.67 -8.81
CA MET A 73 4.22 -4.87 -9.93
C MET A 73 2.81 -4.33 -9.61
N ASN A 74 2.45 -3.22 -10.23
CA ASN A 74 1.11 -2.68 -10.31
C ASN A 74 0.18 -3.70 -10.97
N GLU A 75 -1.06 -3.78 -10.50
CA GLU A 75 -2.03 -4.76 -11.00
C GLU A 75 -2.26 -4.58 -12.52
N GLY A 76 -2.17 -5.67 -13.28
CA GLY A 76 -2.32 -5.65 -14.75
C GLY A 76 -1.14 -5.11 -15.56
N ALA A 77 -0.16 -4.44 -14.94
CA ALA A 77 0.98 -3.84 -15.67
C ALA A 77 1.92 -4.92 -16.25
N LYS A 78 2.19 -4.88 -17.57
CA LYS A 78 3.20 -5.76 -18.20
C LYS A 78 4.63 -5.25 -18.03
N GLU A 79 4.77 -3.96 -17.87
CA GLU A 79 6.01 -3.24 -17.60
C GLU A 79 5.71 -1.98 -16.78
N GLU A 80 6.72 -1.45 -16.09
CA GLU A 80 6.63 -0.21 -15.31
C GLU A 80 7.84 0.66 -15.57
N ASN A 81 7.61 1.97 -15.68
CA ASN A 81 8.68 2.95 -15.58
C ASN A 81 9.15 3.07 -14.13
N ILE A 82 10.46 2.95 -13.93
CA ILE A 82 11.11 3.03 -12.62
C ILE A 82 12.11 4.17 -12.53
N GLY A 83 12.32 4.89 -13.62
CA GLY A 83 13.34 5.91 -13.74
C GLY A 83 13.18 7.03 -12.72
N TRP A 84 11.96 7.57 -12.62
CA TRP A 84 11.64 8.55 -11.59
C TRP A 84 11.80 8.03 -10.16
N ALA A 85 11.53 6.74 -9.93
CA ALA A 85 11.76 6.16 -8.61
C ALA A 85 13.25 6.18 -8.24
N ILE A 86 14.15 5.90 -9.19
CA ILE A 86 15.60 5.98 -9.01
C ILE A 86 16.04 7.43 -8.75
N ILE A 87 15.65 8.39 -9.60
CA ILE A 87 15.98 9.81 -9.45
C ILE A 87 15.60 10.29 -8.04
N LEU A 88 14.39 9.96 -7.61
CA LEU A 88 13.85 10.40 -6.32
C LEU A 88 14.46 9.65 -5.13
N ALA A 89 14.83 8.38 -5.29
CA ALA A 89 15.56 7.62 -4.27
C ALA A 89 16.96 8.21 -4.04
N VAL A 90 17.69 8.49 -5.11
CA VAL A 90 19.07 9.01 -5.06
C VAL A 90 19.11 10.42 -4.48
N THR A 91 18.13 11.25 -4.79
CA THR A 91 18.04 12.63 -4.31
C THR A 91 17.41 12.72 -2.91
N GLY A 92 16.69 11.68 -2.46
CA GLY A 92 15.93 11.73 -1.21
C GLY A 92 14.75 12.73 -1.27
N ILE A 93 14.21 12.95 -2.46
CA ILE A 93 13.04 13.81 -2.69
C ILE A 93 11.79 12.94 -2.82
N SER A 94 10.75 13.28 -2.07
CA SER A 94 9.47 12.56 -2.12
C SER A 94 8.69 12.85 -3.40
N ASN A 95 7.88 11.90 -3.87
CA ASN A 95 6.93 12.11 -4.99
C ASN A 95 6.00 13.30 -4.71
N GLU A 96 5.47 13.40 -3.49
CA GLU A 96 4.57 14.48 -3.08
C GLU A 96 5.21 15.86 -3.23
N LYS A 97 6.50 15.99 -2.89
CA LYS A 97 7.21 17.26 -3.09
C LYS A 97 7.27 17.67 -4.56
N ILE A 98 7.52 16.74 -5.47
CA ILE A 98 7.50 17.07 -6.89
C ILE A 98 6.08 17.43 -7.34
N LYS A 99 5.08 16.62 -6.98
CA LYS A 99 3.69 16.80 -7.40
C LYS A 99 3.02 18.05 -6.82
N ASN A 100 3.35 18.44 -5.59
CA ASN A 100 2.66 19.51 -4.87
C ASN A 100 3.35 20.86 -4.97
N TYR A 101 4.67 20.91 -5.23
CA TYR A 101 5.43 22.16 -5.29
C TYR A 101 6.06 22.40 -6.65
N ILE A 102 6.79 21.43 -7.20
CA ILE A 102 7.60 21.62 -8.40
C ILE A 102 6.74 21.62 -9.67
N LEU A 103 5.93 20.58 -9.87
CA LEU A 103 5.08 20.43 -11.06
C LEU A 103 4.07 21.58 -11.22
N PRO A 104 3.32 22.00 -10.18
CA PRO A 104 2.37 23.11 -10.32
C PRO A 104 3.05 24.41 -10.74
N ALA A 105 4.22 24.72 -10.18
CA ALA A 105 4.94 25.95 -10.53
C ALA A 105 5.55 25.91 -11.94
N ILE A 106 6.03 24.73 -12.39
CA ILE A 106 6.46 24.53 -13.78
C ILE A 106 5.26 24.67 -14.73
N ASN A 107 4.13 24.03 -14.42
CA ASN A 107 2.91 24.14 -15.21
C ASN A 107 2.46 25.60 -15.35
N GLU A 108 2.45 26.36 -14.25
CA GLU A 108 2.11 27.78 -14.28
C GLU A 108 3.09 28.58 -15.14
N LYS A 109 4.41 28.40 -14.93
CA LYS A 109 5.44 29.18 -15.63
C LYS A 109 5.48 28.93 -17.14
N TYR A 110 5.19 27.70 -17.57
CA TYR A 110 5.27 27.28 -18.96
C TYR A 110 3.88 27.14 -19.63
N GLY A 111 2.79 27.41 -18.92
CA GLY A 111 1.43 27.27 -19.44
C GLY A 111 1.06 25.82 -19.79
N LEU A 112 1.54 24.86 -19.01
CA LEU A 112 1.37 23.42 -19.24
C LEU A 112 0.33 22.81 -18.30
N SER A 113 -0.11 21.59 -18.60
CA SER A 113 -1.07 20.82 -17.80
C SER A 113 -0.57 19.41 -17.53
N VAL A 114 0.68 19.29 -17.08
CA VAL A 114 1.31 18.00 -16.75
C VAL A 114 0.77 17.50 -15.40
N ALA A 115 0.16 16.32 -15.40
CA ALA A 115 -0.47 15.77 -14.19
C ALA A 115 0.44 14.85 -13.37
N ASP A 116 1.44 14.24 -13.99
CA ASP A 116 2.31 13.25 -13.37
C ASP A 116 3.74 13.30 -13.91
N LEU A 117 4.61 12.51 -13.28
CA LEU A 117 6.03 12.46 -13.62
C LEU A 117 6.26 11.71 -14.93
N GLU A 118 5.50 10.65 -15.20
CA GLU A 118 5.64 9.86 -16.42
C GLU A 118 5.38 10.70 -17.68
N SER A 119 4.42 11.62 -17.63
CA SER A 119 4.10 12.54 -18.72
C SER A 119 5.29 13.44 -19.11
N ILE A 120 6.25 13.68 -18.20
CA ILE A 120 7.46 14.46 -18.51
C ILE A 120 8.33 13.72 -19.53
N ASN A 121 8.31 12.39 -19.55
CA ASN A 121 9.17 11.59 -20.43
C ASN A 121 8.85 11.78 -21.92
N GLU A 122 7.66 12.31 -22.23
CA GLU A 122 7.16 12.51 -23.59
C GLU A 122 7.46 13.90 -24.15
N ASP A 123 7.85 14.87 -23.31
CA ASP A 123 8.08 16.26 -23.69
C ASP A 123 9.58 16.63 -23.61
N PRO A 124 10.27 16.83 -24.76
CA PRO A 124 11.69 17.19 -24.79
C PRO A 124 12.04 18.46 -24.01
N GLU A 125 11.16 19.46 -23.95
CA GLU A 125 11.42 20.71 -23.23
C GLU A 125 11.30 20.48 -21.72
N LEU A 126 10.36 19.66 -21.27
CA LEU A 126 10.28 19.27 -19.86
C LEU A 126 11.47 18.41 -19.44
N ILE A 127 11.94 17.49 -20.29
CA ILE A 127 13.16 16.71 -20.01
C ILE A 127 14.34 17.64 -19.78
N LYS A 128 14.53 18.67 -20.62
CA LYS A 128 15.59 19.69 -20.44
C LYS A 128 15.44 20.43 -19.13
N VAL A 129 14.23 20.89 -18.79
CA VAL A 129 13.96 21.63 -17.54
C VAL A 129 14.28 20.77 -16.32
N PHE A 130 13.77 19.54 -16.29
CA PHE A 130 13.97 18.64 -15.15
C PHE A 130 15.40 18.13 -15.06
N SER A 131 16.05 17.81 -16.18
CA SER A 131 17.48 17.52 -16.23
C SER A 131 18.27 18.66 -15.58
N ARG A 132 18.07 19.90 -16.04
CA ARG A 132 18.76 21.08 -15.50
C ARG A 132 18.52 21.25 -14.00
N ILE A 133 17.28 21.10 -13.54
CA ILE A 133 16.91 21.18 -12.13
C ILE A 133 17.68 20.13 -11.30
N PHE A 134 17.75 18.88 -11.78
CA PHE A 134 18.39 17.78 -11.06
C PHE A 134 19.91 17.72 -11.20
N THR A 135 20.51 18.45 -12.14
CA THR A 135 21.97 18.54 -12.30
C THR A 135 22.54 19.81 -11.68
N SER A 136 21.76 20.91 -11.69
CA SER A 136 22.19 22.22 -11.19
C SER A 136 21.75 22.45 -9.74
N GLY A 137 20.67 21.81 -9.30
CA GLY A 137 20.08 21.90 -7.96
C GLY A 137 20.04 23.32 -7.40
N HIS A 138 20.76 23.56 -6.30
CA HIS A 138 20.82 24.86 -5.61
C HIS A 138 21.33 26.05 -6.46
N LYS A 139 21.83 25.82 -7.68
CA LYS A 139 22.22 26.89 -8.61
C LYS A 139 21.14 27.22 -9.64
N ASP A 140 20.08 26.42 -9.71
CA ASP A 140 18.99 26.63 -10.66
C ASP A 140 18.05 27.75 -10.20
N LYS A 141 17.94 28.82 -10.99
CA LYS A 141 17.12 30.00 -10.64
C LYS A 141 15.65 29.66 -10.51
N LEU A 142 15.12 28.82 -11.39
CA LEU A 142 13.73 28.40 -11.33
C LEU A 142 13.45 27.61 -10.04
N LEU A 143 14.33 26.67 -9.69
CA LEU A 143 14.17 25.89 -8.47
C LEU A 143 14.27 26.76 -7.21
N MET A 144 15.18 27.74 -7.18
CA MET A 144 15.29 28.71 -6.09
C MET A 144 14.01 29.56 -5.94
N GLU A 145 13.43 30.02 -7.07
CA GLU A 145 12.14 30.73 -7.07
C GLU A 145 11.02 29.86 -6.50
N ILE A 146 10.91 28.59 -6.92
CA ILE A 146 9.86 27.66 -6.48
C ILE A 146 9.97 27.33 -4.99
N LEU A 147 11.20 27.11 -4.51
CA LEU A 147 11.46 26.66 -3.14
C LEU A 147 11.81 27.80 -2.18
N ALA A 148 11.64 29.06 -2.59
CA ALA A 148 11.93 30.25 -1.81
C ALA A 148 13.33 30.22 -1.16
N ASP A 149 14.33 29.78 -1.94
CA ASP A 149 15.74 29.67 -1.52
C ASP A 149 15.99 28.78 -0.28
N GLU A 150 15.14 27.77 -0.01
CA GLU A 150 15.32 26.88 1.14
C GLU A 150 16.52 25.93 0.94
N PRO A 151 17.64 26.13 1.67
CA PRO A 151 18.92 25.54 1.29
C PRO A 151 19.01 24.03 1.59
N ILE A 152 18.23 23.49 2.53
CA ILE A 152 18.27 22.07 2.86
C ILE A 152 17.63 21.23 1.75
N ILE A 153 16.48 21.65 1.24
CA ILE A 153 15.78 20.98 0.15
C ILE A 153 16.53 21.21 -1.17
N LEU A 154 16.98 22.43 -1.46
CA LEU A 154 17.70 22.73 -2.71
C LEU A 154 18.94 21.86 -2.93
N ARG A 155 19.69 21.56 -1.86
CA ARG A 155 20.87 20.69 -1.92
C ARG A 155 20.57 19.24 -2.32
N ARG A 156 19.30 18.80 -2.19
CA ARG A 156 18.88 17.45 -2.56
C ARG A 156 18.67 17.27 -4.07
N PHE A 157 18.41 18.35 -4.82
CA PHE A 157 18.14 18.31 -6.27
C PHE A 157 19.43 18.20 -7.10
N VAL A 158 20.42 17.45 -6.65
CA VAL A 158 21.71 17.33 -7.32
C VAL A 158 22.10 15.87 -7.48
N ILE A 159 22.09 15.40 -8.72
CA ILE A 159 22.46 14.02 -9.09
C ILE A 159 23.90 14.02 -9.61
N ASN A 160 24.86 14.24 -8.72
CA ASN A 160 26.25 14.41 -9.15
C ASN A 160 26.96 13.11 -9.56
N ASN A 161 26.41 11.92 -9.26
CA ASN A 161 27.18 10.67 -9.33
C ASN A 161 26.36 9.42 -9.70
N LEU A 162 25.51 9.48 -10.74
CA LEU A 162 24.80 8.27 -11.24
C LEU A 162 25.78 7.14 -11.61
N SER A 163 26.91 7.49 -12.22
CA SER A 163 27.96 6.54 -12.59
C SER A 163 28.64 5.89 -11.38
N SER A 164 28.77 6.60 -10.25
CA SER A 164 29.34 6.00 -9.04
C SER A 164 28.37 5.04 -8.36
N LEU A 165 27.06 5.26 -8.50
CA LEU A 165 26.02 4.36 -7.96
C LEU A 165 26.01 3.00 -8.66
N LYS A 166 26.50 2.92 -9.91
CA LYS A 166 26.77 1.62 -10.56
C LYS A 166 27.82 0.79 -9.81
N LYS A 167 28.77 1.44 -9.14
CA LYS A 167 29.87 0.79 -8.41
C LYS A 167 29.50 0.43 -6.98
N ASP A 168 28.58 1.18 -6.38
CA ASP A 168 28.08 0.97 -5.01
C ASP A 168 26.61 0.53 -5.04
N THR A 169 26.39 -0.71 -5.51
CA THR A 169 25.05 -1.29 -5.64
C THR A 169 24.37 -1.48 -4.28
N SER A 170 25.13 -1.63 -3.19
CA SER A 170 24.61 -1.74 -1.83
C SER A 170 23.94 -0.44 -1.38
N LYS A 171 24.56 0.71 -1.66
CA LYS A 171 23.95 2.01 -1.36
C LYS A 171 22.70 2.26 -2.20
N LEU A 172 22.75 1.95 -3.50
CA LEU A 172 21.57 2.07 -4.36
C LEU A 172 20.43 1.17 -3.88
N ARG A 173 20.74 -0.06 -3.45
CA ARG A 173 19.76 -1.00 -2.87
C ARG A 173 19.04 -0.39 -1.68
N LEU A 174 19.75 0.14 -0.70
CA LEU A 174 19.13 0.76 0.49
C LEU A 174 18.20 1.92 0.11
N MET A 175 18.65 2.80 -0.81
CA MET A 175 17.83 3.92 -1.28
C MET A 175 16.54 3.45 -1.97
N LEU A 176 16.61 2.38 -2.77
CA LEU A 176 15.46 1.80 -3.45
C LEU A 176 14.53 1.08 -2.47
N GLU A 177 15.07 0.34 -1.49
CA GLU A 177 14.27 -0.30 -0.44
C GLU A 177 13.47 0.73 0.35
N ASP A 178 14.10 1.85 0.73
CA ASP A 178 13.41 2.97 1.39
C ASP A 178 12.34 3.57 0.48
N LYS A 179 12.65 3.80 -0.80
CA LYS A 179 11.72 4.34 -1.79
C LYS A 179 10.49 3.46 -1.99
N TYR A 180 10.67 2.14 -2.01
CA TYR A 180 9.60 1.17 -2.23
C TYR A 180 9.02 0.58 -0.94
N SER A 181 9.48 1.00 0.24
CA SER A 181 8.97 0.56 1.55
C SER A 181 7.46 0.76 1.71
N GLY A 182 6.93 1.88 1.19
CA GLY A 182 5.49 2.16 1.15
C GLY A 182 4.73 1.18 0.26
N ARG A 183 5.26 0.87 -0.93
CA ARG A 183 4.68 -0.13 -1.84
C ARG A 183 4.70 -1.51 -1.19
N PHE A 184 5.82 -1.91 -0.60
CA PHE A 184 5.94 -3.19 0.12
C PHE A 184 4.91 -3.28 1.26
N SER A 185 4.75 -2.21 2.04
CA SER A 185 3.76 -2.15 3.13
C SER A 185 2.32 -2.30 2.63
N GLN A 186 1.99 -1.73 1.46
CA GLN A 186 0.70 -1.95 0.81
C GLN A 186 0.53 -3.42 0.38
N LYS A 187 1.56 -4.01 -0.25
CA LYS A 187 1.54 -5.41 -0.69
C LYS A 187 1.43 -6.39 0.46
N VAL A 188 1.98 -6.06 1.63
CA VAL A 188 1.80 -6.82 2.87
C VAL A 188 0.31 -6.93 3.24
N GLY A 189 -0.46 -5.84 3.16
CA GLY A 189 -1.91 -5.87 3.42
C GLY A 189 -2.65 -6.81 2.46
N THR A 190 -2.43 -6.59 1.16
CA THR A 190 -3.02 -7.44 0.10
C THR A 190 -2.61 -8.91 0.22
N PHE A 191 -1.38 -9.20 0.65
CA PHE A 191 -0.91 -10.57 0.87
C PHE A 191 -1.65 -11.23 2.03
N VAL A 192 -1.87 -10.53 3.15
CA VAL A 192 -2.70 -11.06 4.25
C VAL A 192 -4.11 -11.35 3.76
N GLU A 193 -4.74 -10.41 3.06
CA GLU A 193 -6.10 -10.56 2.55
C GLU A 193 -6.24 -11.76 1.59
N ARG A 194 -5.39 -11.85 0.56
CA ARG A 194 -5.55 -12.83 -0.52
C ARG A 194 -4.87 -14.16 -0.21
N GLU A 195 -3.63 -14.11 0.25
CA GLU A 195 -2.77 -15.31 0.36
C GLU A 195 -2.90 -16.00 1.72
N ILE A 196 -3.29 -15.27 2.78
CA ILE A 196 -3.49 -15.87 4.11
C ILE A 196 -4.96 -16.15 4.37
N ILE A 197 -5.83 -15.16 4.22
CA ILE A 197 -7.26 -15.31 4.52
C ILE A 197 -8.00 -15.89 3.31
N GLY A 198 -7.83 -15.31 2.12
CA GLY A 198 -8.54 -15.70 0.89
C GLY A 198 -8.33 -17.15 0.50
N LYS A 199 -7.11 -17.68 0.65
CA LYS A 199 -6.80 -19.11 0.38
C LYS A 199 -7.50 -20.08 1.32
N LEU A 200 -8.00 -19.63 2.47
CA LEU A 200 -8.76 -20.47 3.40
C LEU A 200 -10.25 -20.53 3.06
N VAL A 201 -10.75 -19.65 2.19
CA VAL A 201 -12.15 -19.62 1.77
C VAL A 201 -12.46 -20.88 0.95
N PRO A 202 -13.49 -21.67 1.31
CA PRO A 202 -13.89 -22.86 0.55
C PRO A 202 -14.18 -22.52 -0.91
N ASP A 203 -13.72 -23.38 -1.82
CA ASP A 203 -13.80 -23.22 -3.28
C ASP A 203 -13.16 -21.94 -3.86
N GLY A 204 -12.50 -21.11 -3.04
CA GLY A 204 -11.98 -19.80 -3.46
C GLY A 204 -13.06 -18.81 -3.93
N LYS A 205 -14.32 -19.02 -3.56
CA LYS A 205 -15.46 -18.21 -4.01
C LYS A 205 -15.70 -17.04 -3.05
N TYR A 206 -15.14 -15.88 -3.38
CA TYR A 206 -15.42 -14.63 -2.70
C TYR A 206 -15.33 -13.44 -3.68
N GLU A 207 -15.96 -12.33 -3.30
CA GLU A 207 -15.84 -11.04 -3.98
C GLU A 207 -15.19 -10.01 -3.05
N VAL A 208 -14.77 -8.86 -3.60
CA VAL A 208 -14.13 -7.77 -2.83
C VAL A 208 -14.79 -6.42 -3.16
N GLY A 209 -14.69 -5.45 -2.26
CA GLY A 209 -15.10 -4.06 -2.47
C GLY A 209 -16.45 -3.70 -1.84
N SER A 210 -17.10 -2.66 -2.36
CA SER A 210 -18.32 -2.12 -1.75
C SER A 210 -19.49 -3.12 -1.77
N LEU A 211 -20.29 -3.10 -0.71
CA LEU A 211 -21.48 -3.94 -0.54
C LEU A 211 -22.75 -3.08 -0.45
N GLU A 212 -23.42 -2.90 -1.59
CA GLU A 212 -24.54 -1.96 -1.76
C GLU A 212 -25.72 -2.25 -0.82
N LEU A 213 -25.97 -3.50 -0.46
CA LEU A 213 -27.05 -3.87 0.47
C LEU A 213 -26.87 -3.30 1.90
N LEU A 214 -25.67 -2.84 2.26
CA LEU A 214 -25.41 -2.20 3.55
C LEU A 214 -25.50 -0.67 3.49
N GLU A 215 -25.66 -0.07 2.31
CA GLU A 215 -25.58 1.39 2.11
C GLU A 215 -26.55 2.16 2.99
N SER A 216 -27.83 1.77 2.98
CA SER A 216 -28.88 2.43 3.77
C SER A 216 -28.74 2.21 5.28
N TYR A 217 -27.91 1.27 5.71
CA TYR A 217 -27.68 0.93 7.12
C TYR A 217 -26.37 1.52 7.66
N TYR A 218 -25.45 1.91 6.76
CA TYR A 218 -24.12 2.38 7.12
C TYR A 218 -24.13 3.88 7.44
N GLN A 219 -23.81 4.21 8.69
CA GLN A 219 -23.76 5.59 9.18
C GLN A 219 -22.40 5.83 9.83
N ARG A 220 -21.57 6.68 9.20
CA ARG A 220 -20.30 7.08 9.78
C ARG A 220 -20.47 8.40 10.53
N THR A 221 -19.95 8.45 11.76
CA THR A 221 -20.03 9.65 12.62
C THR A 221 -19.10 10.79 12.18
N THR A 222 -18.14 10.50 11.28
CA THR A 222 -17.21 11.50 10.75
C THR A 222 -17.77 12.14 9.48
N THR A 223 -17.97 13.45 9.51
CA THR A 223 -18.34 14.28 8.37
C THR A 223 -17.34 14.11 7.21
N GLY A 224 -17.81 13.79 6.01
CA GLY A 224 -17.02 13.93 4.77
C GLY A 224 -16.84 12.70 3.86
N ALA A 225 -17.46 11.55 4.12
CA ALA A 225 -17.55 10.51 3.09
C ALA A 225 -18.74 9.57 3.32
N GLU A 226 -19.86 9.86 2.66
CA GLU A 226 -20.86 8.86 2.29
C GLU A 226 -20.21 7.93 1.26
N ARG A 227 -19.37 7.00 1.73
CA ARG A 227 -18.89 5.89 0.90
C ARG A 227 -19.21 4.61 1.64
N ASN A 228 -19.93 3.74 0.97
CA ASN A 228 -20.14 2.36 1.40
C ASN A 228 -18.80 1.74 1.84
N PRO A 229 -18.79 0.98 2.93
CA PRO A 229 -17.60 0.29 3.37
C PRO A 229 -17.15 -0.64 2.24
N LYS A 230 -15.87 -0.54 1.86
CA LYS A 230 -15.24 -1.52 0.99
C LYS A 230 -14.87 -2.70 1.87
N ILE A 231 -15.41 -3.86 1.55
CA ILE A 231 -15.16 -5.09 2.30
C ILE A 231 -14.01 -5.85 1.65
N ASP A 232 -13.04 -6.30 2.45
CA ASP A 232 -11.88 -7.03 1.93
C ASP A 232 -12.29 -8.37 1.31
N LEU A 233 -13.11 -9.17 2.00
CA LEU A 233 -13.67 -10.43 1.46
C LEU A 233 -15.17 -10.56 1.76
N ILE A 234 -15.94 -10.87 0.72
CA ILE A 234 -17.39 -11.06 0.74
C ILE A 234 -17.70 -12.47 0.25
N ILE A 235 -18.20 -13.34 1.13
CA ILE A 235 -18.38 -14.76 0.85
C ILE A 235 -19.87 -15.11 0.89
N PRO A 236 -20.41 -15.85 -0.10
CA PRO A 236 -19.74 -16.25 -1.34
C PRO A 236 -19.66 -15.11 -2.37
N ASN A 237 -20.54 -14.11 -2.29
CA ASN A 237 -20.62 -12.98 -3.23
C ASN A 237 -21.45 -11.82 -2.64
N LYS A 238 -21.48 -10.67 -3.32
CA LYS A 238 -22.22 -9.46 -2.92
C LYS A 238 -23.74 -9.58 -2.97
N LYS A 239 -24.29 -10.51 -3.76
CA LYS A 239 -25.74 -10.66 -3.94
C LYS A 239 -26.40 -11.34 -2.74
N ASP A 240 -25.76 -12.37 -2.19
CA ASP A 240 -26.23 -13.08 -1.00
C ASP A 240 -25.05 -13.41 -0.08
N PRO A 241 -24.48 -12.39 0.60
CA PRO A 241 -23.34 -12.62 1.47
C PRO A 241 -23.77 -13.41 2.71
N LYS A 242 -22.97 -14.40 3.08
CA LYS A 242 -23.05 -15.13 4.34
C LYS A 242 -21.99 -14.66 5.34
N ILE A 243 -20.77 -14.38 4.87
CA ILE A 243 -19.64 -13.99 5.70
C ILE A 243 -18.94 -12.78 5.08
N LEU A 244 -18.66 -11.78 5.90
CA LEU A 244 -17.87 -10.60 5.58
C LEU A 244 -16.60 -10.63 6.42
N ILE A 245 -15.44 -10.41 5.80
CA ILE A 245 -14.15 -10.39 6.50
C ILE A 245 -13.44 -9.08 6.21
N GLU A 246 -12.99 -8.42 7.27
CA GLU A 246 -12.07 -7.28 7.22
C GLU A 246 -10.71 -7.67 7.78
N SER A 247 -9.63 -7.19 7.16
CA SER A 247 -8.26 -7.43 7.57
C SER A 247 -7.58 -6.18 8.10
N SER A 248 -7.05 -6.30 9.30
CA SER A 248 -6.35 -5.23 10.00
C SER A 248 -5.00 -5.72 10.49
N TYR A 249 -4.06 -5.86 9.56
CA TYR A 249 -2.67 -6.13 9.86
C TYR A 249 -1.84 -4.84 9.88
N THR A 250 -1.14 -4.54 10.99
CA THR A 250 -0.28 -3.35 11.09
C THR A 250 1.04 -3.66 11.81
N LYS A 251 2.18 -3.33 11.18
CA LYS A 251 3.52 -3.51 11.78
C LYS A 251 3.91 -2.39 12.74
N THR A 252 3.42 -1.18 12.50
CA THR A 252 3.65 0.01 13.34
C THR A 252 2.33 0.66 13.71
N THR A 253 2.34 1.49 14.74
CA THR A 253 1.18 2.33 15.06
C THR A 253 1.00 3.40 13.99
N ALA A 254 -0.25 3.75 13.69
CA ALA A 254 -0.58 4.80 12.73
C ALA A 254 -1.85 5.53 13.16
N SER A 255 -1.93 6.83 12.88
CA SER A 255 -3.13 7.64 13.15
C SER A 255 -4.40 7.10 12.47
N GLY A 256 -4.24 6.33 11.38
CA GLY A 256 -5.32 5.64 10.69
C GLY A 256 -6.00 4.53 11.49
N GLN A 257 -5.36 3.97 12.53
CA GLN A 257 -5.94 2.87 13.32
C GLN A 257 -7.23 3.30 14.05
N THR A 258 -7.30 4.53 14.56
CA THR A 258 -8.55 5.05 15.17
C THR A 258 -9.67 5.14 14.14
N LYS A 259 -9.38 5.70 12.95
CA LYS A 259 -10.36 5.81 11.86
C LYS A 259 -10.84 4.44 11.35
N LYS A 260 -9.97 3.42 11.39
CA LYS A 260 -10.34 2.03 11.12
C LYS A 260 -11.30 1.49 12.18
N GLY A 261 -11.07 1.78 13.47
CA GLY A 261 -11.98 1.40 14.55
C GLY A 261 -13.37 2.01 14.37
N ASP A 262 -13.45 3.30 14.03
CA ASP A 262 -14.72 3.98 13.76
C ASP A 262 -15.47 3.38 12.57
N ALA A 263 -14.74 3.03 11.50
CA ALA A 263 -15.32 2.36 10.34
C ALA A 263 -15.83 0.95 10.68
N ASN A 264 -15.06 0.21 11.49
CA ASN A 264 -15.41 -1.14 11.93
C ASN A 264 -16.69 -1.16 12.76
N ASP A 265 -16.83 -0.24 13.72
CA ASP A 265 -18.03 -0.13 14.55
C ASP A 265 -19.27 0.22 13.72
N ALA A 266 -19.10 1.16 12.77
CA ALA A 266 -20.16 1.56 11.85
C ALA A 266 -20.58 0.39 10.94
N LEU A 267 -19.62 -0.38 10.43
CA LEU A 267 -19.86 -1.54 9.59
C LEU A 267 -20.60 -2.63 10.36
N PHE A 268 -20.13 -2.98 11.56
CA PHE A 268 -20.79 -4.00 12.38
C PHE A 268 -22.23 -3.58 12.75
N SER A 269 -22.43 -2.32 13.11
CA SER A 269 -23.76 -1.76 13.36
C SER A 269 -24.67 -1.87 12.13
N ALA A 270 -24.15 -1.57 10.94
CA ALA A 270 -24.88 -1.69 9.69
C ALA A 270 -25.29 -3.15 9.40
N ILE A 271 -24.36 -4.10 9.59
CA ILE A 271 -24.61 -5.54 9.42
C ILE A 271 -25.72 -6.01 10.38
N LYS A 272 -25.69 -5.61 11.66
CA LYS A 272 -26.72 -5.98 12.63
C LYS A 272 -28.10 -5.40 12.26
N ARG A 273 -28.16 -4.15 11.80
CA ARG A 273 -29.42 -3.54 11.32
C ARG A 273 -29.94 -4.24 10.07
N TYR A 274 -29.07 -4.55 9.12
CA TYR A 274 -29.41 -5.31 7.91
C TYR A 274 -29.97 -6.69 8.26
N ASN A 275 -29.29 -7.44 9.13
CA ASN A 275 -29.72 -8.76 9.59
C ASN A 275 -31.11 -8.70 10.25
N ALA A 276 -31.33 -7.74 11.14
CA ALA A 276 -32.62 -7.56 11.82
C ALA A 276 -33.74 -7.19 10.85
N ALA A 277 -33.51 -6.25 9.93
CA ALA A 277 -34.52 -5.77 8.99
C ALA A 277 -34.90 -6.82 7.93
N ASN A 278 -33.93 -7.62 7.49
CA ASN A 278 -34.10 -8.56 6.37
C ASN A 278 -34.17 -10.03 6.81
N LYS A 279 -34.16 -10.31 8.12
CA LYS A 279 -34.11 -11.67 8.69
C LYS A 279 -32.97 -12.50 8.10
N LYS A 280 -31.79 -11.88 8.01
CA LYS A 280 -30.54 -12.50 7.53
C LYS A 280 -29.62 -12.79 8.71
N ASP A 281 -28.64 -13.65 8.50
CA ASP A 281 -27.59 -13.95 9.47
C ASP A 281 -26.20 -13.81 8.82
N VAL A 282 -25.91 -12.60 8.33
CA VAL A 282 -24.59 -12.26 7.79
C VAL A 282 -23.60 -12.16 8.94
N LEU A 283 -22.54 -12.95 8.88
CA LEU A 283 -21.48 -13.00 9.87
C LEU A 283 -20.39 -11.96 9.58
N PHE A 284 -19.94 -11.24 10.60
CA PHE A 284 -18.79 -10.33 10.46
C PHE A 284 -17.55 -10.87 11.16
N ILE A 285 -16.45 -11.03 10.45
CA ILE A 285 -15.18 -11.52 10.98
C ILE A 285 -14.11 -10.45 10.83
N ASN A 286 -13.33 -10.23 11.89
CA ASN A 286 -12.17 -9.37 11.87
C ASN A 286 -10.88 -10.19 11.99
N PHE A 287 -10.00 -10.09 11.00
CA PHE A 287 -8.61 -10.48 11.14
C PHE A 287 -7.81 -9.31 11.73
N ILE A 288 -7.21 -9.48 12.90
CA ILE A 288 -6.48 -8.41 13.61
C ILE A 288 -5.12 -8.95 14.05
N ASP A 289 -4.03 -8.38 13.54
CA ASP A 289 -2.70 -8.85 13.92
C ASP A 289 -1.60 -7.80 13.72
N GLY A 290 -0.41 -8.04 14.27
CA GLY A 290 0.78 -7.21 14.11
C GLY A 290 1.14 -6.36 15.33
N ALA A 291 2.41 -6.00 15.41
CA ALA A 291 2.97 -5.21 16.51
C ALA A 291 2.29 -3.84 16.69
N GLY A 292 1.73 -3.27 15.62
CA GLY A 292 0.97 -2.03 15.68
C GLY A 292 -0.27 -2.16 16.57
N TRP A 293 -0.99 -3.29 16.54
CA TRP A 293 -2.14 -3.52 17.43
C TRP A 293 -1.71 -3.90 18.85
N MET A 294 -0.63 -4.66 18.99
CA MET A 294 -0.04 -4.96 20.30
C MET A 294 0.36 -3.67 21.04
N ALA A 295 0.97 -2.72 20.34
CA ALA A 295 1.41 -1.45 20.92
C ALA A 295 0.25 -0.52 21.33
N ARG A 296 -0.91 -0.62 20.67
CA ARG A 296 -2.12 0.13 21.04
C ARG A 296 -2.78 -0.38 22.32
N GLY A 297 -2.50 -1.62 22.70
CA GLY A 297 -2.97 -2.20 23.95
C GLY A 297 -4.34 -2.87 23.86
N LYS A 298 -4.69 -3.58 24.93
CA LYS A 298 -5.87 -4.44 25.02
C LYS A 298 -7.20 -3.71 24.82
N ASN A 299 -7.29 -2.43 25.22
CA ASN A 299 -8.53 -1.65 25.12
C ASN A 299 -8.90 -1.37 23.66
N ASP A 300 -7.93 -0.91 22.86
CA ASP A 300 -8.14 -0.63 21.44
C ASP A 300 -8.39 -1.90 20.63
N VAL A 301 -7.67 -2.98 20.94
CA VAL A 301 -7.95 -4.30 20.35
C VAL A 301 -9.35 -4.79 20.74
N GLY A 302 -9.74 -4.58 22.00
CA GLY A 302 -11.06 -4.92 22.52
C GLY A 302 -12.20 -4.27 21.76
N ARG A 303 -12.02 -3.04 21.28
CA ARG A 303 -13.00 -2.37 20.42
C ARG A 303 -13.28 -3.19 19.15
N PHE A 304 -12.24 -3.65 18.45
CA PHE A 304 -12.42 -4.46 17.23
C PHE A 304 -12.99 -5.84 17.52
N VAL A 305 -12.54 -6.50 18.60
CA VAL A 305 -13.03 -7.82 19.01
C VAL A 305 -14.51 -7.77 19.37
N ASN A 306 -14.96 -6.69 20.03
CA ASN A 306 -16.36 -6.52 20.42
C ASN A 306 -17.26 -6.09 19.23
N SER A 307 -16.68 -5.48 18.21
CA SER A 307 -17.37 -5.03 17.00
C SER A 307 -17.22 -6.02 15.84
N CYS A 308 -17.31 -7.32 16.14
CA CYS A 308 -17.41 -8.39 15.16
C CYS A 308 -18.08 -9.63 15.78
N ASP A 309 -18.41 -10.60 14.92
CA ASP A 309 -18.89 -11.88 15.36
C ASP A 309 -17.78 -12.89 15.66
N TYR A 310 -16.64 -12.79 14.99
CA TYR A 310 -15.43 -13.52 15.37
C TYR A 310 -14.21 -12.66 15.10
N ALA A 311 -13.26 -12.68 16.04
CA ALA A 311 -11.94 -12.11 15.85
C ALA A 311 -10.94 -13.24 15.66
N VAL A 312 -10.16 -13.16 14.60
CA VAL A 312 -9.09 -14.11 14.26
C VAL A 312 -7.77 -13.37 14.05
N ASN A 313 -6.67 -14.07 14.18
CA ASN A 313 -5.30 -13.60 13.93
C ASN A 313 -4.47 -14.77 13.39
N TYR A 314 -3.21 -14.53 13.09
CA TYR A 314 -2.37 -15.54 12.46
C TYR A 314 -2.22 -16.84 13.28
N LYS A 315 -2.17 -16.74 14.62
CA LYS A 315 -1.97 -17.91 15.48
C LYS A 315 -3.22 -18.77 15.66
N ASN A 316 -4.41 -18.25 15.36
CA ASN A 316 -5.67 -18.95 15.52
C ASN A 316 -6.45 -19.10 14.20
N LEU A 317 -5.76 -19.07 13.05
CA LEU A 317 -6.38 -19.24 11.73
C LEU A 317 -7.20 -20.52 11.56
N GLU A 318 -6.93 -21.57 12.35
CA GLU A 318 -7.78 -22.77 12.34
C GLU A 318 -9.23 -22.47 12.76
N LEU A 319 -9.45 -21.49 13.65
CA LEU A 319 -10.79 -21.03 14.02
C LEU A 319 -11.55 -20.49 12.79
N LEU A 320 -10.85 -19.84 11.86
CA LEU A 320 -11.47 -19.36 10.63
C LEU A 320 -11.98 -20.53 9.76
N LYS A 321 -11.23 -21.63 9.69
CA LYS A 321 -11.67 -22.84 8.98
C LYS A 321 -12.86 -23.50 9.66
N GLU A 322 -12.88 -23.55 10.99
CA GLU A 322 -14.04 -24.04 11.76
C GLU A 322 -15.30 -23.21 11.48
N ILE A 323 -15.15 -21.88 11.43
CA ILE A 323 -16.24 -20.96 11.06
C ILE A 323 -16.74 -21.26 9.65
N PHE A 324 -15.85 -21.40 8.67
CA PHE A 324 -16.27 -21.73 7.31
C PHE A 324 -17.01 -23.06 7.24
N ASN A 325 -16.52 -24.10 7.90
CA ASN A 325 -17.17 -25.42 7.92
C ASN A 325 -18.56 -25.41 8.56
N TYR A 326 -18.82 -24.52 9.51
CA TYR A 326 -20.11 -24.43 10.20
C TYR A 326 -21.13 -23.56 9.44
N TYR A 327 -20.67 -22.47 8.80
CA TYR A 327 -21.56 -21.43 8.27
C TYR A 327 -21.74 -21.43 6.74
N LEU A 328 -20.89 -22.11 5.97
CA LEU A 328 -20.95 -22.10 4.50
C LEU A 328 -21.60 -23.35 3.92
#